data_AF-A0A3C0E0H3-F1
#
_entry.id   AF-A0A3C0E0H3-F1
#
_cell.length_a   1.000
_cell.length_b   1.000
_cell.length_c   1.000
_cell.angle_alpha   90.00
_cell.angle_beta   90.00
_cell.angle_gamma   90.00
#
_symmetry.space_group_name_H-M   'P 1'
#
loop_
_entity.id
_entity.type
_entity.pdbx_description
1 polymer ?
#
loop_
_entity_poly.entity_id
_entity_poly.type
_entity_poly.pdbx_seq_one_letter_code
_entity_poly.pdbx_strand_id
1 'polypeptide(L)'
;LGFRSLNTGRSRVTGWETSLMGRCTWGETQLNVLAGYTYTNPISLTPDFNYDPEQTTVGGITYLNTSYDTTGHILKYRSQHLVRFDAELSRGRWFLGLSARYQSALQNFDAAFLAFEQLGVVDWGLQDWIDAHPDLPWLLDLRAGVNVSEAHKLSLVISNLTNAEYSIRPLAVEAPRLVNVVYTYEIH
;
A
#
# COMPACT_ATOMS: atom_id res chain seq x y z
N LEU A 1 -12.53 23.92 -8.11
CA LEU A 1 -11.18 23.56 -7.62
C LEU A 1 -11.00 22.07 -7.82
N GLY A 2 -9.84 21.63 -8.31
CA GLY A 2 -9.58 20.22 -8.59
C GLY A 2 -8.09 19.94 -8.67
N PHE A 3 -7.72 18.68 -8.46
CA PHE A 3 -6.33 18.24 -8.53
C PHE A 3 -5.90 18.08 -10.00
N ARG A 4 -4.68 18.50 -10.30
CA ARG A 4 -4.06 18.34 -11.62
C ARG A 4 -2.64 17.79 -11.48
N SER A 5 -2.25 16.90 -12.39
CA SER A 5 -0.89 16.38 -12.44
C SER A 5 0.01 17.36 -13.18
N LEU A 6 0.99 17.92 -12.47
CA LEU A 6 2.01 18.80 -13.02
C LEU A 6 3.39 18.21 -12.79
N ASN A 7 4.33 18.51 -13.68
CA ASN A 7 5.73 18.16 -13.47
C ASN A 7 6.30 19.08 -12.37
N THR A 8 6.60 18.51 -11.21
CA THR A 8 7.10 19.24 -10.03
C THR A 8 8.62 19.40 -10.02
N GLY A 9 9.28 19.17 -11.15
CA GLY A 9 10.72 19.33 -11.33
C GLY A 9 11.49 18.01 -11.17
N ARG A 10 12.78 18.14 -10.84
CA ARG A 10 13.68 16.98 -10.77
C ARG A 10 13.48 16.25 -9.45
N SER A 11 13.56 14.93 -9.50
CA SER A 11 13.48 14.07 -8.33
C SER A 11 14.57 13.00 -8.35
N ARG A 12 14.81 12.38 -7.20
CA ARG A 12 15.70 11.23 -7.05
C ARG A 12 15.05 10.22 -6.12
N VAL A 13 15.11 8.95 -6.49
CA VAL A 13 14.71 7.85 -5.62
C VAL A 13 15.95 7.00 -5.37
N THR A 14 16.39 6.97 -4.11
CA THR A 14 17.38 5.98 -3.65
C THR A 14 16.69 4.97 -2.76
N GLY A 15 17.31 3.82 -2.52
CA GLY A 15 16.68 2.77 -1.73
C GLY A 15 17.47 1.48 -1.78
N TRP A 16 16.97 0.49 -1.07
CA TRP A 16 17.46 -0.88 -1.13
C TRP A 16 16.30 -1.84 -0.99
N GLU A 17 16.47 -3.01 -1.58
CA GLU A 17 15.48 -4.08 -1.55
C GLU A 17 16.19 -5.38 -1.15
N THR A 18 15.50 -6.18 -0.36
CA THR A 18 15.93 -7.54 -0.03
C THR A 18 14.75 -8.46 -0.23
N SER A 19 14.97 -9.54 -0.95
CA SER A 19 13.96 -10.56 -1.22
C SER A 19 14.51 -11.95 -0.91
N LEU A 20 13.67 -12.80 -0.33
CA LEU A 20 13.93 -14.20 -0.09
C LEU A 20 12.82 -15.02 -0.74
N MET A 21 13.21 -15.97 -1.57
CA MET A 21 12.31 -16.96 -2.16
C MET A 21 12.87 -18.33 -1.85
N GLY A 22 12.05 -19.20 -1.26
CA GLY A 22 12.48 -20.52 -0.84
C GLY A 22 11.41 -21.56 -1.07
N ARG A 23 11.85 -22.76 -1.40
CA ARG A 23 11.04 -23.98 -1.35
C ARG A 23 11.77 -25.01 -0.53
N CYS A 24 11.08 -25.57 0.45
CA CYS A 24 11.58 -26.68 1.25
C CYS A 24 10.57 -27.83 1.16
N THR A 25 11.07 -29.03 0.91
CA THR A 25 10.25 -30.24 0.77
C THR A 25 10.78 -31.31 1.71
N TRP A 26 9.89 -31.90 2.51
CA TRP A 26 10.21 -32.99 3.41
C TRP A 26 9.06 -33.99 3.44
N GLY A 27 9.34 -35.22 2.98
CA GLY A 27 8.31 -36.22 2.74
C GLY A 27 7.24 -35.70 1.77
N GLU A 28 5.97 -35.83 2.15
CA GLU A 28 4.82 -35.31 1.39
C GLU A 28 4.51 -33.83 1.65
N THR A 29 5.32 -33.16 2.48
CA THR A 29 5.10 -31.76 2.86
C THR A 29 6.01 -30.85 2.04
N GLN A 30 5.45 -29.78 1.50
CA GLN A 30 6.18 -28.73 0.81
C GLN A 30 5.80 -27.38 1.41
N LEU A 31 6.81 -26.58 1.75
CA LEU A 31 6.67 -25.18 2.15
C LEU A 31 7.28 -24.29 1.07
N ASN A 32 6.48 -23.38 0.53
CA ASN A 32 6.92 -22.29 -0.32
C ASN A 32 6.93 -21.00 0.53
N VAL A 33 7.97 -20.19 0.45
CA VAL A 33 8.07 -18.90 1.15
C VAL A 33 8.56 -17.83 0.19
N LEU A 34 7.91 -16.67 0.25
CA LEU A 34 8.29 -15.42 -0.37
C LEU A 34 8.32 -14.35 0.71
N ALA A 35 9.44 -13.68 0.88
CA ALA A 35 9.57 -12.54 1.78
C ALA A 35 10.32 -11.42 1.09
N GLY A 36 9.96 -10.18 1.39
CA GLY A 36 10.55 -9.02 0.79
C GLY A 36 10.42 -7.80 1.69
N TYR A 37 11.47 -6.98 1.70
CA TYR A 37 11.45 -5.67 2.28
C TYR A 37 12.07 -4.68 1.29
N THR A 38 11.38 -3.56 1.08
CA THR A 38 11.84 -2.47 0.23
C THR A 38 11.86 -1.19 1.05
N TYR A 39 13.02 -0.55 1.10
CA TYR A 39 13.17 0.83 1.57
C TYR A 39 13.37 1.75 0.37
N THR A 40 12.61 2.84 0.31
CA THR A 40 12.81 3.92 -0.66
C THR A 40 12.92 5.27 0.04
N ASN A 41 13.77 6.13 -0.50
CA ASN A 41 13.94 7.52 -0.13
C ASN A 41 13.70 8.40 -1.37
N PRO A 42 12.43 8.63 -1.74
CA PRO A 42 12.06 9.43 -2.89
C PRO A 42 12.04 10.91 -2.51
N ILE A 43 13.03 11.68 -2.97
CA ILE A 43 13.17 13.11 -2.66
C ILE A 43 12.97 14.01 -3.88
N SER A 44 12.46 15.22 -3.65
CA SER A 44 12.53 16.31 -4.62
C SER A 44 13.94 16.91 -4.61
N LEU A 45 14.52 17.11 -5.80
CA LEU A 45 15.80 17.81 -5.98
C LEU A 45 15.61 19.30 -6.29
N THR A 46 14.38 19.72 -6.58
CA THR A 46 14.03 21.11 -6.90
C THR A 46 12.73 21.50 -6.19
N PRO A 47 12.72 21.54 -4.85
CA PRO A 47 11.50 21.75 -4.06
C PRO A 47 10.88 23.16 -4.23
N ASP A 48 11.68 24.12 -4.66
CA ASP A 48 11.36 25.52 -4.95
C ASP A 48 10.95 25.77 -6.41
N PHE A 49 11.00 24.76 -7.28
CA PHE A 49 10.63 24.89 -8.68
C PHE A 49 9.17 25.32 -8.81
N ASN A 50 8.95 26.50 -9.39
CA ASN A 50 7.61 26.99 -9.68
C ASN A 50 7.05 26.26 -10.91
N TYR A 51 6.08 25.39 -10.67
CA TYR A 51 5.39 24.64 -11.71
C TYR A 51 3.99 25.19 -11.99
N ASP A 52 3.71 26.46 -11.64
CA ASP A 52 2.48 27.15 -12.04
C ASP A 52 2.45 27.37 -13.57
N PRO A 53 1.59 26.65 -14.32
CA PRO A 53 1.52 26.77 -15.77
C PRO A 53 0.98 28.12 -16.24
N GLU A 54 0.19 28.80 -15.40
CA GLU A 54 -0.48 30.05 -15.76
C GLU A 54 0.19 31.28 -15.12
N GLN A 55 1.13 31.05 -14.20
CA GLN A 55 1.81 32.09 -13.39
C GLN A 55 0.82 33.05 -12.71
N THR A 56 -0.38 32.57 -12.39
CA THR A 56 -1.47 33.36 -11.81
C THR A 56 -1.40 33.40 -10.29
N THR A 57 -0.61 32.52 -9.67
CA THR A 57 -0.50 32.42 -8.22
C THR A 57 0.63 33.31 -7.71
N VAL A 58 0.30 34.32 -6.90
CA VAL A 58 1.29 35.15 -6.21
C VAL A 58 2.12 34.27 -5.27
N GLY A 59 3.44 34.22 -5.48
CA GLY A 59 4.34 33.31 -4.77
C GLY A 59 4.59 31.96 -5.46
N GLY A 60 3.95 31.72 -6.61
CA GLY A 60 4.10 30.50 -7.41
C GLY A 60 3.48 29.26 -6.77
N ILE A 61 3.47 28.16 -7.52
CA ILE A 61 3.06 26.84 -7.03
C ILE A 61 4.31 25.97 -7.00
N THR A 62 4.75 25.58 -5.80
CA THR A 62 5.98 24.82 -5.58
C THR A 62 5.71 23.60 -4.72
N TYR A 63 6.67 22.69 -4.65
CA TYR A 63 6.55 21.54 -3.75
C TYR A 63 6.47 22.03 -2.29
N LEU A 64 7.24 23.06 -1.91
CA LEU A 64 7.29 23.56 -0.54
C LEU A 64 5.96 24.14 -0.04
N ASN A 65 5.22 24.85 -0.89
CA ASN A 65 3.98 25.52 -0.46
C ASN A 65 2.71 24.70 -0.69
N THR A 66 2.79 23.58 -1.42
CA THR A 66 1.64 22.69 -1.64
C THR A 66 1.73 21.34 -0.93
N SER A 67 2.86 21.03 -0.31
CA SER A 67 3.08 19.79 0.44
C SER A 67 2.61 19.92 1.88
N TYR A 68 2.05 18.84 2.42
CA TYR A 68 1.69 18.76 3.83
C TYR A 68 2.92 18.70 4.73
N ASP A 69 3.87 17.81 4.42
CA ASP A 69 5.12 17.68 5.17
C ASP A 69 6.30 17.70 4.20
N THR A 70 7.13 18.74 4.31
CA THR A 70 8.32 18.95 3.47
C THR A 70 9.59 18.40 4.11
N THR A 71 9.52 17.80 5.30
CA THR A 71 10.69 17.29 6.03
C THR A 71 11.44 16.26 5.18
N GLY A 72 12.73 16.49 4.95
CA GLY A 72 13.55 15.62 4.09
C GLY A 72 13.19 15.67 2.59
N HIS A 73 12.29 16.56 2.17
CA HIS A 73 11.80 16.71 0.79
C HIS A 73 11.21 15.42 0.19
N ILE A 74 10.61 14.57 1.03
CA ILE A 74 9.98 13.33 0.58
C ILE A 74 8.84 13.65 -0.39
N LEU A 75 8.85 13.00 -1.55
CA LEU A 75 7.83 13.19 -2.58
C LEU A 75 6.44 12.82 -2.04
N LYS A 76 5.42 13.56 -2.48
CA LYS A 76 4.03 13.28 -2.16
C LYS A 76 3.63 11.87 -2.61
N TYR A 77 2.78 11.21 -1.82
CA TYR A 77 2.20 9.89 -2.12
C TYR A 77 3.22 8.75 -2.26
N ARG A 78 4.29 8.79 -1.46
CA ARG A 78 5.31 7.74 -1.40
C ARG A 78 5.47 7.17 0.01
N SER A 79 5.11 5.90 0.18
CA SER A 79 5.51 5.11 1.35
C SER A 79 6.97 4.72 1.23
N GLN A 80 7.73 4.85 2.32
CA GLN A 80 9.18 4.61 2.32
C GLN A 80 9.50 3.16 2.66
N HIS A 81 8.69 2.50 3.49
CA HIS A 81 8.92 1.13 3.96
C HIS A 81 7.82 0.22 3.47
N LEU A 82 8.17 -0.86 2.78
CA LEU A 82 7.22 -1.88 2.33
C LEU A 82 7.72 -3.26 2.76
N VAL A 83 6.86 -4.05 3.39
CA VAL A 83 7.09 -5.46 3.74
C VAL A 83 6.07 -6.32 3.01
N ARG A 84 6.53 -7.41 2.42
CA ARG A 84 5.67 -8.46 1.85
C ARG A 84 6.17 -9.81 2.33
N PHE A 85 5.26 -10.62 2.82
CA PHE A 85 5.50 -11.99 3.21
C PHE A 85 4.35 -12.86 2.70
N ASP A 86 4.69 -14.03 2.19
CA ASP A 86 3.75 -15.06 1.78
C ASP A 86 4.39 -16.42 2.05
N ALA A 87 3.68 -17.30 2.74
CA ALA A 87 4.10 -18.67 2.96
C ALA A 87 2.94 -19.61 2.70
N GLU A 88 3.21 -20.70 1.99
CA GLU A 88 2.23 -21.75 1.70
C GLU A 88 2.80 -23.12 2.06
N LEU A 89 2.10 -23.79 2.97
CA LEU A 89 2.36 -25.17 3.35
C LEU A 89 1.36 -26.07 2.62
N SER A 90 1.88 -26.97 1.79
CA SER A 90 1.12 -28.01 1.10
C SER A 90 1.48 -29.38 1.66
N ARG A 91 0.49 -30.23 1.91
CA ARG A 91 0.69 -31.62 2.31
C ARG A 91 -0.40 -32.52 1.74
N GLY A 92 0.02 -33.47 0.90
CA GLY A 92 -0.89 -34.35 0.17
C GLY A 92 -1.91 -33.54 -0.63
N ARG A 93 -3.18 -33.62 -0.25
CA ARG A 93 -4.29 -32.95 -0.94
C ARG A 93 -4.62 -31.56 -0.39
N TRP A 94 -4.00 -31.15 0.71
CA TRP A 94 -4.33 -29.92 1.42
C TRP A 94 -3.25 -28.86 1.23
N PHE A 95 -3.66 -27.59 1.27
CA PHE A 95 -2.74 -26.47 1.38
C PHE A 95 -3.27 -25.41 2.33
N LEU A 96 -2.35 -24.70 2.98
CA LEU A 96 -2.58 -23.59 3.88
C LEU A 96 -1.55 -22.49 3.58
N GLY A 97 -2.02 -21.34 3.13
CA GLY A 97 -1.25 -20.15 2.83
C GLY A 97 -1.58 -19.00 3.79
N LEU A 98 -0.55 -18.25 4.17
CA LEU A 98 -0.65 -17.02 4.94
C LEU A 98 0.17 -15.94 4.23
N SER A 99 -0.42 -14.77 4.02
CA SER A 99 0.31 -13.58 3.59
C SER A 99 0.26 -12.50 4.67
N ALA A 100 1.31 -11.71 4.75
CA ALA A 100 1.38 -10.51 5.57
C ALA A 100 1.97 -9.37 4.74
N ARG A 101 1.30 -8.22 4.76
CA ARG A 101 1.70 -7.02 4.01
C ARG A 101 1.70 -5.83 4.95
N TYR A 102 2.73 -5.02 4.86
CA TYR A 102 2.81 -3.75 5.56
C TYR A 102 3.42 -2.71 4.63
N GLN A 103 2.97 -1.48 4.78
CA GLN A 103 3.62 -0.33 4.18
C GLN A 103 3.50 0.85 5.13
N SER A 104 4.50 1.73 5.18
CA SER A 104 4.43 2.91 6.03
C SER A 104 3.32 3.86 5.57
N ALA A 105 2.75 4.59 6.52
CA ALA A 105 1.89 5.73 6.21
C ALA A 105 2.62 6.74 5.30
N LEU A 106 1.85 7.51 4.55
CA LEU A 106 2.40 8.57 3.71
C LEU A 106 2.88 9.70 4.61
N GLN A 107 4.17 10.03 4.52
CA GLN A 107 4.68 11.23 5.19
C GLN A 107 4.10 12.50 4.54
N ASN A 108 4.03 12.53 3.21
CA ASN A 108 3.65 13.73 2.47
C ASN A 108 2.54 13.48 1.44
N PHE A 109 1.64 14.45 1.30
CA PHE A 109 0.54 14.54 0.35
C PHE A 109 0.20 16.01 0.08
N ASP A 110 -0.83 16.30 -0.72
CA ASP A 110 -1.22 17.69 -0.98
C ASP A 110 -1.85 18.35 0.27
N ALA A 111 -1.25 19.43 0.76
CA ALA A 111 -1.75 20.19 1.91
C ALA A 111 -3.19 20.69 1.72
N ALA A 112 -3.64 20.84 0.47
CA ALA A 112 -4.98 21.24 0.11
C ALA A 112 -6.07 20.36 0.76
N PHE A 113 -5.81 19.07 0.97
CA PHE A 113 -6.77 18.16 1.61
C PHE A 113 -7.17 18.64 3.02
N LEU A 114 -6.21 19.07 3.83
CA LEU A 114 -6.47 19.60 5.18
C LEU A 114 -6.82 21.08 5.14
N ALA A 115 -6.22 21.85 4.23
CA ALA A 115 -6.50 23.28 4.14
C ALA A 115 -7.98 23.57 3.82
N PHE A 116 -8.62 22.78 2.94
CA PHE A 116 -10.05 22.97 2.66
C PHE A 116 -10.93 22.67 3.87
N GLU A 117 -10.55 21.68 4.68
CA GLU A 117 -11.26 21.32 5.91
C GLU A 117 -11.07 22.40 6.99
N GLN A 118 -9.84 22.88 7.21
CA GLN A 118 -9.53 23.96 8.15
C GLN A 118 -10.19 25.30 7.78
N LEU A 119 -10.39 25.55 6.49
CA LEU A 119 -11.13 26.71 5.98
C LEU A 119 -12.65 26.54 6.08
N GLY A 120 -13.15 25.39 6.54
CA GLY A 120 -14.57 25.08 6.66
C GLY A 120 -15.30 24.93 5.33
N VAL A 121 -14.56 24.70 4.22
CA VAL A 121 -15.14 24.48 2.89
C VAL A 121 -15.73 23.07 2.79
N VAL A 122 -15.16 22.13 3.54
CA VAL A 122 -15.56 20.72 3.61
C VAL A 122 -15.41 20.24 5.06
N ASP A 123 -16.10 19.15 5.41
CA ASP A 123 -16.00 18.48 6.70
C ASP A 123 -15.85 16.98 6.44
N TRP A 124 -14.60 16.53 6.29
CA TRP A 124 -14.27 15.16 5.89
C TRP A 124 -13.84 14.30 7.08
N GLY A 125 -13.55 14.90 8.23
CA GLY A 125 -12.92 14.26 9.37
C GLY A 125 -11.49 13.80 9.09
N LEU A 126 -10.80 14.41 8.11
CA LEU A 126 -9.50 13.89 7.65
C LEU A 126 -8.40 14.13 8.69
N GLN A 127 -8.35 15.30 9.30
CA GLN A 127 -7.39 15.59 10.36
C GLN A 127 -7.53 14.58 11.50
N ASP A 128 -8.74 14.41 12.03
CA ASP A 128 -9.05 13.46 13.11
C ASP A 128 -8.68 12.02 12.71
N TRP A 129 -8.95 11.64 11.46
CA TRP A 129 -8.60 10.32 10.94
C TRP A 129 -7.09 10.08 10.95
N ILE A 130 -6.29 11.03 10.45
CA ILE A 130 -4.82 10.94 10.41
C ILE A 130 -4.25 10.88 11.83
N ASP A 131 -4.77 11.70 12.74
CA ASP A 131 -4.32 11.74 14.13
C ASP A 131 -4.66 10.44 14.89
N ALA A 132 -5.80 9.83 14.58
CA ALA A 132 -6.20 8.53 15.15
C ALA A 132 -5.46 7.33 14.51
N HIS A 133 -4.95 7.48 13.27
CA HIS A 133 -4.28 6.43 12.51
C HIS A 133 -2.89 6.88 12.00
N PRO A 134 -1.93 7.14 12.90
CA PRO A 134 -0.61 7.62 12.51
C PRO A 134 0.20 6.59 11.69
N ASP A 135 -0.10 5.31 11.89
CA ASP A 135 0.52 4.19 11.18
C ASP A 135 -0.53 3.34 10.45
N LEU A 136 -0.11 2.68 9.37
CA LEU A 136 -0.97 1.72 8.68
C LEU A 136 -0.92 0.34 9.38
N PRO A 137 -2.03 -0.41 9.41
CA PRO A 137 -2.06 -1.71 10.02
C PRO A 137 -1.29 -2.74 9.19
N TRP A 138 -0.95 -3.88 9.81
CA TRP A 138 -0.55 -5.06 9.07
C TRP A 138 -1.77 -5.73 8.42
N LEU A 139 -1.64 -6.01 7.13
CA LEU A 139 -2.67 -6.67 6.33
C LEU A 139 -2.33 -8.15 6.23
N LEU A 140 -3.16 -8.97 6.87
CA LEU A 140 -3.01 -10.43 6.88
C LEU A 140 -4.04 -11.04 5.95
N ASP A 141 -3.64 -11.94 5.06
CA ASP A 141 -4.57 -12.75 4.27
C ASP A 141 -4.34 -14.25 4.52
N LEU A 142 -5.42 -15.02 4.43
CA LEU A 142 -5.43 -16.47 4.65
C LEU A 142 -5.93 -17.17 3.39
N ARG A 143 -5.27 -18.26 3.02
CA ARG A 143 -5.68 -19.15 1.93
C ARG A 143 -5.68 -20.57 2.47
N ALA A 144 -6.77 -21.31 2.27
CA ALA A 144 -6.81 -22.72 2.63
C ALA A 144 -7.58 -23.48 1.56
N GLY A 145 -7.21 -24.71 1.28
CA GLY A 145 -7.97 -25.50 0.31
C GLY A 145 -7.56 -26.95 0.23
N VAL A 146 -8.31 -27.66 -0.59
CA VAL A 146 -8.17 -29.10 -0.81
C VAL A 146 -8.38 -29.44 -2.28
N ASN A 147 -7.53 -30.32 -2.79
CA ASN A 147 -7.71 -30.98 -4.07
C ASN A 147 -8.66 -32.16 -3.86
N VAL A 148 -9.93 -32.02 -4.25
CA VAL A 148 -11.01 -33.02 -4.10
C VAL A 148 -10.83 -34.20 -5.08
N SER A 149 -10.21 -33.96 -6.22
CA SER A 149 -9.65 -34.98 -7.11
C SER A 149 -8.51 -34.35 -7.91
N GLU A 150 -7.97 -35.06 -8.91
CA GLU A 150 -7.02 -34.46 -9.86
C GLU A 150 -7.64 -33.30 -10.64
N ALA A 151 -8.94 -33.36 -10.95
CA ALA A 151 -9.65 -32.34 -11.71
C ALA A 151 -10.37 -31.29 -10.84
N HIS A 152 -10.61 -31.57 -9.55
CA HIS A 152 -11.45 -30.72 -8.69
C HIS A 152 -10.64 -30.11 -7.54
N LYS A 153 -10.69 -28.78 -7.41
CA LYS A 153 -10.09 -28.04 -6.29
C LYS A 153 -11.12 -27.12 -5.64
N LEU A 154 -11.12 -27.08 -4.31
CA LEU A 154 -11.92 -26.17 -3.51
C LEU A 154 -10.99 -25.38 -2.57
N SER A 155 -11.15 -24.06 -2.54
CA SER A 155 -10.38 -23.20 -1.65
C SER A 155 -11.18 -22.04 -1.08
N LEU A 156 -10.80 -21.63 0.12
CA LEU A 156 -11.24 -20.45 0.83
C LEU A 156 -10.09 -19.42 0.84
N VAL A 157 -10.39 -18.19 0.45
CA VAL A 157 -9.46 -17.06 0.50
C VAL A 157 -10.09 -15.94 1.32
N ILE A 158 -9.41 -15.51 2.38
CA ILE A 158 -9.82 -14.41 3.24
C ILE A 158 -8.78 -13.30 3.11
N SER A 159 -9.16 -12.20 2.47
CA SER A 159 -8.35 -10.98 2.41
C SER A 159 -8.67 -10.07 3.58
N ASN A 160 -7.67 -9.36 4.12
CA ASN A 160 -7.81 -8.51 5.30
C ASN A 160 -8.48 -9.27 6.47
N LEU A 161 -7.85 -10.37 6.87
CA LEU A 161 -8.32 -11.32 7.90
C LEU A 161 -8.68 -10.63 9.21
N THR A 162 -7.96 -9.57 9.59
CA THR A 162 -8.23 -8.81 10.82
C THR A 162 -9.38 -7.81 10.68
N ASN A 163 -9.89 -7.59 9.46
CA ASN A 163 -10.85 -6.54 9.12
C ASN A 163 -10.34 -5.16 9.56
N ALA A 164 -9.06 -4.89 9.34
CA ALA A 164 -8.46 -3.60 9.66
C ALA A 164 -9.06 -2.52 8.75
N GLU A 165 -9.46 -1.40 9.34
CA GLU A 165 -9.85 -0.20 8.62
C GLU A 165 -8.60 0.63 8.37
N TYR A 166 -8.38 1.05 7.12
CA TYR A 166 -7.18 1.79 6.76
C TYR A 166 -7.37 2.56 5.47
N SER A 167 -6.49 3.52 5.25
CA SER A 167 -6.47 4.34 4.06
C SER A 167 -5.03 4.66 3.67
N ILE A 168 -4.64 4.25 2.46
CA ILE A 168 -3.27 4.50 1.98
C ILE A 168 -3.09 5.96 1.56
N ARG A 169 -4.15 6.57 1.04
CA ARG A 169 -4.17 7.96 0.57
C ARG A 169 -5.31 8.68 1.26
N PRO A 170 -5.17 9.96 1.63
CA PRO A 170 -6.26 10.73 2.21
C PRO A 170 -7.60 10.50 1.51
N LEU A 171 -8.65 10.23 2.29
CA LEU A 171 -10.03 10.03 1.83
C LEU A 171 -10.27 8.81 0.92
N ALA A 172 -9.30 7.90 0.81
CA ALA A 172 -9.43 6.66 0.03
C ALA A 172 -9.40 5.46 1.00
N VAL A 173 -10.54 5.17 1.62
CA VAL A 173 -10.68 4.00 2.49
C VAL A 173 -10.54 2.73 1.64
N GLU A 174 -9.71 1.82 2.11
CA GLU A 174 -9.41 0.57 1.40
C GLU A 174 -10.43 -0.53 1.74
N ALA A 175 -10.38 -1.64 0.99
CA ALA A 175 -11.36 -2.70 1.13
C ALA A 175 -11.34 -3.36 2.53
N PRO A 176 -12.52 -3.62 3.12
CA PRO A 176 -12.64 -4.38 4.36
C PRO A 176 -12.36 -5.87 4.12
N ARG A 177 -12.60 -6.71 5.13
CA ARG A 177 -12.47 -8.17 5.01
C ARG A 177 -13.31 -8.70 3.85
N LEU A 178 -12.70 -9.50 2.99
CA LEU A 178 -13.37 -10.21 1.89
C LEU A 178 -13.16 -11.71 2.04
N VAL A 179 -14.24 -12.48 1.98
CA VAL A 179 -14.22 -13.94 2.02
C VAL A 179 -14.67 -14.49 0.67
N ASN A 180 -13.77 -15.20 -0.01
CA ASN A 180 -14.03 -15.82 -1.32
C ASN A 180 -13.96 -17.34 -1.19
N VAL A 181 -14.98 -18.02 -1.70
CA VAL A 181 -14.96 -19.46 -1.94
C VAL A 181 -14.73 -19.69 -3.42
N VAL A 182 -13.67 -20.42 -3.76
CA VAL A 182 -13.26 -20.68 -5.14
C VAL A 182 -13.30 -22.17 -5.39
N TYR A 183 -14.02 -22.56 -6.42
CA TYR A 183 -14.03 -23.91 -6.96
C TYR A 183 -13.39 -23.89 -8.35
N THR A 184 -12.48 -24.81 -8.61
CA THR A 184 -11.79 -24.94 -9.89
C THR A 184 -11.99 -26.36 -10.42
N TYR A 185 -12.34 -26.44 -11.70
CA TYR A 185 -12.44 -27.69 -12.45
C TYR A 185 -11.53 -27.63 -13.68
N GLU A 186 -10.61 -28.59 -13.80
CA GLU A 186 -9.70 -28.70 -14.94
C GLU A 186 -10.14 -29.85 -15.86
N ILE A 187 -10.23 -29.56 -17.17
CA ILE A 187 -10.51 -30.55 -18.22
C ILE A 187 -9.18 -30.82 -18.93
N HIS A 188 -8.77 -32.08 -18.93
CA HIS A 188 -7.60 -32.57 -19.67
C HIS A 188 -7.99 -33.11 -21.05
#